data_AF-A0A0F9G1Q2-F1
#
_entry.id   AF-A0A0F9G1Q2-F1
#
_cell.length_a   1.000
_cell.length_b   1.000
_cell.length_c   1.000
_cell.angle_alpha   90.00
_cell.angle_beta   90.00
_cell.angle_gamma   90.00
#
_symmetry.space_group_name_H-M   'P 1'
#
loop_
_entity.id
_entity.type
_entity.pdbx_description
1 polymer ?
#
loop_
_entity_poly.entity_id
_entity_poly.type
_entity_poly.pdbx_seq_one_letter_code
_entity_poly.pdbx_strand_id
1 'polypeptide(L)'
;MIQAMGRLAAIGKTALGVAAITKSCNANEYIQVFYGLNGAAATTSLGTFTTSPLPTKLTFNSGLGTTFYTIQFAIKLFRGGTNTNSPELESLLFYYYPTPATINGWIFRIQATEDTAEALIAEFEAIRDTDTLVKFYPTGDPAKTSYNVKLITMPLQFYVENQTTRQGYIEVDIQEVFNG
;
A
#
# COMPACT_ATOMS: atom_id res chain seq x y z
N MET A 1 12.32 10.29 -16.81
CA MET A 1 11.71 9.00 -16.40
C MET A 1 10.58 9.31 -15.43
N ILE A 2 9.35 9.38 -15.92
CA ILE A 2 8.16 9.64 -15.10
C ILE A 2 7.66 8.27 -14.68
N GLN A 3 7.99 7.87 -13.45
CA GLN A 3 7.44 6.66 -12.85
C GLN A 3 5.94 6.93 -12.64
N ALA A 4 5.09 6.35 -13.49
CA ALA A 4 3.64 6.42 -13.31
C ALA A 4 3.33 5.80 -11.94
N MET A 5 3.07 6.65 -10.94
CA MET A 5 2.57 6.20 -9.65
C MET A 5 1.17 5.66 -9.88
N GLY A 6 1.08 4.35 -10.16
CA GLY A 6 -0.17 3.61 -10.11
C GLY A 6 -0.85 3.91 -8.78
N ARG A 7 -2.15 4.22 -8.81
CA ARG A 7 -2.95 4.42 -7.59
C ARG A 7 -2.76 3.18 -6.72
N LEU A 8 -2.00 3.35 -5.66
CA LEU A 8 -1.69 2.30 -4.71
C LEU A 8 -3.03 1.84 -4.13
N ALA A 9 -3.40 0.57 -4.35
CA ALA A 9 -4.40 -0.09 -3.53
C ALA A 9 -4.12 0.22 -2.07
N ALA A 10 -5.17 0.35 -1.25
CA ALA A 10 -5.06 0.74 0.16
C ALA A 10 -3.89 -0.01 0.84
N ILE A 11 -2.73 0.67 0.96
CA ILE A 11 -1.52 0.04 1.45
C ILE A 11 -1.78 -0.30 2.91
N GLY A 12 -1.62 -1.57 3.27
CA GLY A 12 -1.66 -2.00 4.65
C GLY A 12 -0.68 -1.17 5.48
N LYS A 13 -1.14 -0.59 6.57
CA LYS A 13 -0.29 0.14 7.52
C LYS A 13 -0.37 -0.57 8.86
N THR A 14 0.69 -0.48 9.64
CA THR A 14 0.71 -0.99 11.01
C THR A 14 0.71 0.20 11.95
N ALA A 15 -0.37 0.37 12.72
CA ALA A 15 -0.50 1.40 13.75
C ALA A 15 0.39 1.01 14.93
N LEU A 16 1.34 1.86 15.33
CA LEU A 16 2.30 1.57 16.40
C LEU A 16 1.89 2.22 17.72
N GLY A 17 1.39 3.45 17.67
CA GLY A 17 0.94 4.15 18.86
C GLY A 17 0.50 5.57 18.59
N VAL A 18 0.03 6.23 19.65
CA VAL A 18 -0.32 7.64 19.67
C VAL A 18 0.42 8.30 20.82
N ALA A 19 0.99 9.48 20.61
CA ALA A 19 1.47 10.33 21.70
C ALA A 19 0.68 11.63 21.74
N ALA A 20 0.56 12.22 22.92
CA ALA A 20 -0.11 13.50 23.08
C ALA A 20 0.68 14.43 23.98
N ILE A 21 0.64 15.72 23.65
CA ILE A 21 0.99 16.78 24.60
C ILE A 21 -0.32 17.23 25.24
N THR A 22 -0.39 17.13 26.56
CA THR A 22 -1.59 17.43 27.33
C THR A 22 -1.29 18.44 28.43
N LYS A 23 -2.34 19.11 28.90
CA LYS A 23 -2.29 20.04 30.03
C LYS A 23 -3.40 19.72 31.02
N SER A 24 -3.09 19.94 32.30
CA SER A 24 -4.01 19.73 33.43
C SER A 24 -4.55 18.29 33.57
N CYS A 25 -3.85 17.28 33.05
CA CYS A 25 -4.20 15.88 33.28
C CYS A 25 -3.66 15.37 34.62
N ASN A 26 -4.51 14.65 35.36
CA ASN A 26 -4.22 13.93 36.58
C ASN A 26 -5.04 12.62 36.63
N ALA A 27 -5.07 11.93 37.78
CA ALA A 27 -5.80 10.67 37.91
C ALA A 27 -7.34 10.81 37.81
N ASN A 28 -7.89 11.99 38.12
CA ASN A 28 -9.34 12.25 38.11
C ASN A 28 -9.80 13.02 36.87
N GLU A 29 -8.89 13.75 36.24
CA GLU A 29 -9.12 14.57 35.05
C GLU A 29 -8.14 14.14 33.97
N TYR A 30 -8.60 13.42 32.95
CA TYR A 30 -7.71 12.78 31.99
C TYR A 30 -8.31 12.75 30.59
N ILE A 31 -7.48 12.43 29.61
CA ILE A 31 -7.90 12.27 28.22
C ILE A 31 -7.81 10.79 27.87
N GLN A 32 -8.90 10.21 27.37
CA GLN A 32 -8.92 8.85 26.86
C GLN A 32 -8.99 8.86 25.34
N VAL A 33 -8.14 8.04 24.71
CA VAL A 33 -8.15 7.83 23.27
C VAL A 33 -8.80 6.50 22.97
N PHE A 34 -9.76 6.52 22.06
CA PHE A 34 -10.41 5.36 21.48
C PHE A 34 -10.06 5.27 20.00
N TYR A 35 -10.12 4.06 19.46
CA TYR A 35 -9.89 3.80 18.06
C TYR A 35 -10.88 2.77 17.49
N GLY A 36 -11.09 2.86 16.19
CA GLY A 36 -11.84 1.91 15.38
C GLY A 36 -11.06 1.64 14.10
N LEU A 37 -11.07 0.39 13.63
CA LEU A 37 -10.29 -0.03 12.47
C LEU A 37 -11.22 -0.40 11.32
N ASN A 38 -10.78 -0.11 10.09
CA ASN A 38 -11.39 -0.62 8.86
C ASN A 38 -12.89 -0.34 8.74
N GLY A 39 -13.31 0.89 9.09
CA GLY A 39 -14.71 1.33 9.05
C GLY A 39 -15.53 1.05 10.31
N ALA A 40 -14.95 0.38 11.32
CA ALA A 40 -15.59 0.24 12.62
C ALA A 40 -15.57 1.56 13.42
N ALA A 41 -16.62 1.80 14.21
CA ALA A 41 -16.70 2.95 15.10
C ALA A 41 -15.60 2.90 16.18
N ALA A 42 -15.10 4.09 16.56
CA ALA A 42 -14.00 4.24 17.51
C ALA A 42 -14.43 3.98 18.96
N THR A 43 -14.64 2.70 19.30
CA THR A 43 -15.13 2.23 20.61
C THR A 43 -14.06 1.48 21.41
N THR A 44 -12.98 1.03 20.76
CA THR A 44 -11.89 0.32 21.44
C THR A 44 -10.97 1.31 22.14
N SER A 45 -10.78 1.16 23.45
CA SER A 45 -9.87 2.04 24.21
C SER A 45 -8.40 1.74 23.84
N LEU A 46 -7.66 2.76 23.41
CA LEU A 46 -6.21 2.70 23.26
C LEU A 46 -5.50 2.93 24.60
N GLY A 47 -6.03 3.84 25.42
CA GLY A 47 -5.47 4.18 26.72
C GLY A 47 -5.77 5.61 27.14
N THR A 48 -5.15 6.04 28.24
CA THR A 48 -5.43 7.32 28.91
C THR A 48 -4.17 8.13 29.17
N PHE A 49 -4.26 9.44 28.99
CA PHE A 49 -3.27 10.41 29.42
C PHE A 49 -3.67 11.00 30.77
N THR A 50 -3.02 10.55 31.84
CA THR A 50 -3.31 10.95 33.24
C THR A 50 -2.24 11.87 33.83
N THR A 51 -1.28 12.35 33.02
CA THR A 51 -0.17 13.20 33.45
C THR A 51 0.13 14.26 32.40
N SER A 52 0.48 15.47 32.84
CA SER A 52 0.84 16.61 31.97
C SER A 52 2.02 17.42 32.54
N PRO A 53 2.77 18.17 31.71
CA PRO A 53 2.88 18.04 30.25
C PRO A 53 3.97 17.03 29.91
N LEU A 54 3.61 15.89 29.33
CA LEU A 54 4.58 14.90 28.85
C LEU A 54 4.05 14.25 27.57
N PRO A 55 4.88 14.05 26.53
CA PRO A 55 4.53 13.17 25.44
C PRO A 55 4.55 11.72 25.95
N THR A 56 3.46 11.28 26.56
CA THR A 56 3.27 9.86 26.87
C THR A 56 2.86 9.14 25.59
N LYS A 57 3.40 7.96 25.33
CA LYS A 57 3.03 7.13 24.17
C LYS A 57 2.07 6.04 24.63
N LEU A 58 0.89 5.97 24.02
CA LEU A 58 -0.02 4.84 24.09
C LEU A 58 0.26 3.92 22.91
N THR A 59 0.51 2.64 23.16
CA THR A 59 0.85 1.66 22.12
C THR A 59 -0.33 0.80 21.74
N PHE A 60 -0.41 0.41 20.46
CA PHE A 60 -1.38 -0.60 20.03
C PHE A 60 -0.85 -2.01 20.35
N ASN A 61 -1.73 -2.89 20.83
CA ASN A 61 -1.46 -4.31 21.07
C ASN A 61 -0.10 -4.57 21.77
N SER A 62 0.09 -3.92 22.93
CA SER A 62 1.31 -4.03 23.75
C SER A 62 2.62 -3.64 23.04
N GLY A 63 2.55 -2.86 21.96
CA GLY A 63 3.72 -2.37 21.21
C GLY A 63 4.03 -3.13 19.92
N LEU A 64 3.36 -4.26 19.66
CA LEU A 64 3.49 -4.99 18.38
C LEU A 64 2.80 -4.25 17.22
N GLY A 65 1.89 -3.34 17.56
CA GLY A 65 1.10 -2.60 16.60
C GLY A 65 -0.13 -3.36 16.13
N THR A 66 -0.90 -2.74 15.23
CA THR A 66 -2.10 -3.35 14.66
C THR A 66 -2.26 -2.95 13.21
N THR A 67 -2.47 -3.92 12.32
CA THR A 67 -2.68 -3.67 10.90
C THR A 67 -4.00 -2.97 10.66
N PHE A 68 -3.99 -1.96 9.78
CA PHE A 68 -5.15 -1.18 9.41
C PHE A 68 -5.03 -0.67 7.96
N TYR A 69 -6.19 -0.49 7.32
CA TYR A 69 -6.34 0.25 6.06
C TYR A 69 -6.89 1.65 6.34
N THR A 70 -7.88 1.73 7.23
CA THR A 70 -8.44 2.96 7.76
C THR A 70 -8.47 2.90 9.29
N ILE A 71 -8.22 4.03 9.93
CA ILE A 71 -8.27 4.17 11.38
C ILE A 71 -9.10 5.40 11.73
N GLN A 72 -10.04 5.23 12.63
CA GLN A 72 -10.83 6.31 13.20
C GLN A 72 -10.42 6.51 14.65
N PHE A 73 -10.13 7.74 15.03
CA PHE A 73 -9.86 8.12 16.41
C PHE A 73 -11.06 8.82 17.01
N ALA A 74 -11.33 8.54 18.28
CA ALA A 74 -12.22 9.33 19.12
C ALA A 74 -11.50 9.69 20.42
N ILE A 75 -11.67 10.94 20.84
CA ILE A 75 -11.01 11.48 22.02
C ILE A 75 -12.10 11.89 23.00
N LYS A 76 -11.98 11.43 24.24
CA LYS A 76 -12.90 11.78 25.31
C LYS A 76 -12.15 12.45 26.44
N LEU A 77 -12.61 13.64 26.80
CA LEU A 77 -12.09 14.39 27.93
C LEU A 77 -12.92 14.00 29.15
N PHE A 78 -12.27 13.39 30.13
CA PHE A 78 -12.86 13.06 31.42
C PHE A 78 -12.55 14.19 32.38
N ARG A 79 -13.60 14.87 32.82
CA ARG A 79 -13.52 15.90 33.84
C ARG A 79 -13.88 15.32 35.19
N GLY A 80 -13.19 15.79 36.22
CA GLY A 80 -13.49 15.46 37.60
C GLY A 80 -14.71 16.23 38.11
N GLY A 81 -14.88 16.26 39.43
CA GLY A 81 -16.01 16.93 40.08
C GLY A 81 -15.91 18.46 40.14
N THR A 82 -14.81 19.08 39.69
CA THR A 82 -14.62 20.53 39.78
C THR A 82 -14.55 21.19 38.39
N ASN A 83 -14.86 22.48 38.33
CA ASN A 83 -14.81 23.28 37.10
C ASN A 83 -13.50 24.05 36.90
N THR A 84 -12.53 23.85 37.81
CA THR A 84 -11.31 24.66 37.87
C THR A 84 -10.23 24.13 36.93
N ASN A 85 -10.17 22.82 36.74
CA ASN A 85 -9.20 22.17 35.85
C ASN A 85 -9.98 21.37 34.79
N SER A 86 -9.70 21.63 33.52
CA SER A 86 -10.19 20.82 32.41
C SER A 86 -8.99 20.26 31.68
N PRO A 87 -8.95 18.94 31.39
CA PRO A 87 -7.84 18.38 30.64
C PRO A 87 -7.86 18.96 29.23
N GLU A 88 -6.71 19.46 28.79
CA GLU A 88 -6.54 20.09 27.48
C GLU A 88 -5.62 19.22 26.62
N LEU A 89 -6.03 18.98 25.36
CA LEU A 89 -5.20 18.33 24.37
C LEU A 89 -4.56 19.40 23.48
N GLU A 90 -3.25 19.55 23.56
CA GLU A 90 -2.52 20.51 22.74
C GLU A 90 -2.11 19.91 21.39
N SER A 91 -1.67 18.65 21.40
CA SER A 91 -1.22 17.97 20.19
C SER A 91 -1.42 16.46 20.30
N LEU A 92 -1.73 15.83 19.16
CA LEU A 92 -1.84 14.38 19.02
C LEU A 92 -0.98 13.92 17.84
N LEU A 93 -0.03 13.03 18.11
CA LEU A 93 0.87 12.45 17.12
C LEU A 93 0.52 10.98 16.94
N PHE A 94 0.37 10.56 15.68
CA PHE A 94 0.12 9.17 15.34
C PHE A 94 1.37 8.53 14.72
N TYR A 95 1.83 7.44 15.33
CA TYR A 95 2.94 6.63 14.83
C TYR A 95 2.39 5.43 14.07
N TYR A 96 2.77 5.31 12.80
CA TYR A 96 2.46 4.16 11.97
C TYR A 96 3.64 3.77 11.09
N TYR A 97 3.67 2.51 10.69
CA TYR A 97 4.63 1.96 9.75
C TYR A 97 3.89 1.58 8.45
N PRO A 98 4.23 2.16 7.30
CA PRO A 98 3.64 1.74 6.03
C PRO A 98 4.23 0.38 5.62
N THR A 99 3.38 -0.61 5.35
CA THR A 99 3.80 -1.93 4.86
C THR A 99 3.45 -2.00 3.37
N PRO A 100 4.37 -1.65 2.46
CA PRO A 100 4.08 -1.70 1.02
C PRO A 100 3.70 -3.13 0.64
N ALA A 101 2.66 -3.27 -0.18
CA ALA A 101 2.36 -4.56 -0.80
C ALA A 101 3.54 -4.97 -1.69
N THR A 102 3.99 -6.21 -1.58
CA THR A 102 4.96 -6.77 -2.52
C THR A 102 4.30 -6.83 -3.89
N ILE A 103 4.86 -6.08 -4.84
CA ILE A 103 4.45 -6.14 -6.25
C ILE A 103 5.46 -7.03 -6.97
N ASN A 104 4.97 -8.07 -7.63
CA ASN A 104 5.80 -8.93 -8.45
C ASN A 104 5.94 -8.35 -9.86
N GLY A 105 7.14 -8.45 -10.42
CA GLY A 105 7.44 -8.08 -11.80
C GLY A 105 8.19 -9.21 -12.48
N TRP A 106 7.96 -9.35 -13.78
CA TRP A 106 8.68 -10.31 -14.61
C TRP A 106 9.26 -9.58 -15.82
N ILE A 107 10.50 -9.93 -16.15
CA ILE A 107 11.19 -9.48 -17.35
C ILE A 107 11.50 -10.74 -18.14
N PHE A 108 11.04 -10.82 -19.37
CA PHE A 108 11.36 -11.93 -20.26
C PHE A 108 11.61 -11.43 -21.67
N ARG A 109 12.39 -12.21 -22.41
CA ARG A 109 12.69 -11.93 -23.82
C ARG A 109 11.85 -12.82 -24.69
N ILE A 110 11.16 -12.21 -25.63
CA ILE A 110 10.37 -12.89 -26.64
C ILE A 110 11.23 -12.96 -27.89
N GLN A 111 11.50 -14.18 -28.31
CA GLN A 111 12.16 -14.43 -29.58
C GLN A 111 11.09 -14.58 -30.66
N ALA A 112 11.07 -13.65 -31.60
CA ALA A 112 10.20 -13.67 -32.76
C ALA A 112 11.03 -14.10 -33.98
N THR A 113 10.67 -15.24 -34.59
CA THR A 113 11.40 -15.83 -35.71
C THR A 113 10.51 -16.00 -36.93
N GLU A 114 11.07 -15.73 -38.11
CA GLU A 114 10.51 -16.11 -39.40
C GLU A 114 9.09 -15.52 -39.63
N ASP A 115 8.20 -16.26 -40.30
CA ASP A 115 6.90 -15.76 -40.78
C ASP A 115 5.91 -15.44 -39.66
N THR A 116 6.19 -15.88 -38.42
CA THR A 116 5.32 -15.62 -37.26
C THR A 116 5.65 -14.34 -36.51
N ALA A 117 6.78 -13.70 -36.84
CA ALA A 117 7.27 -12.56 -36.09
C ALA A 117 6.29 -11.37 -36.14
N GLU A 118 5.76 -11.04 -37.31
CA GLU A 118 4.83 -9.91 -37.49
C GLU A 118 3.52 -10.12 -36.71
N ALA A 119 2.98 -11.34 -36.72
CA ALA A 119 1.77 -11.68 -35.97
C ALA A 119 1.99 -11.58 -34.45
N LEU A 120 3.10 -12.13 -33.94
CA LEU A 120 3.46 -12.03 -32.52
C LEU A 120 3.64 -10.58 -32.08
N ILE A 121 4.30 -9.75 -32.89
CA ILE A 121 4.44 -8.31 -32.61
C ILE A 121 3.07 -7.65 -32.49
N ALA A 122 2.19 -7.86 -33.48
CA ALA A 122 0.85 -7.28 -33.47
C ALA A 122 0.02 -7.70 -32.25
N GLU A 123 0.17 -8.94 -31.77
CA GLU A 123 -0.46 -9.41 -30.54
C GLU A 123 0.06 -8.67 -29.29
N PHE A 124 1.39 -8.48 -29.19
CA PHE A 124 1.98 -7.73 -28.07
C PHE A 124 1.64 -6.24 -28.12
N GLU A 125 1.53 -5.64 -29.31
CA GLU A 125 1.05 -4.26 -29.47
C GLU A 125 -0.42 -4.13 -29.10
N ALA A 126 -1.27 -5.10 -29.46
CA ALA A 126 -2.65 -5.13 -29.02
C ALA A 126 -2.77 -5.24 -27.49
N ILE A 127 -1.92 -6.07 -26.85
CA ILE A 127 -1.84 -6.17 -25.38
C ILE A 127 -1.34 -4.85 -24.77
N ARG A 128 -0.32 -4.21 -25.36
CA ARG A 128 0.20 -2.90 -24.94
C ARG A 128 -0.89 -1.84 -24.92
N ASP A 129 -1.70 -1.82 -25.97
CA ASP A 129 -2.70 -0.78 -26.22
C ASP A 129 -4.03 -1.09 -25.51
N THR A 130 -4.12 -2.22 -24.81
CA THR A 130 -5.28 -2.59 -24.00
C THR A 130 -5.23 -1.90 -22.64
N ASP A 131 -6.32 -1.21 -22.28
CA ASP A 131 -6.48 -0.58 -20.96
C ASP A 131 -6.80 -1.57 -19.82
N THR A 132 -7.14 -2.81 -20.16
CA THR A 132 -7.45 -3.89 -19.21
C THR A 132 -6.23 -4.75 -18.86
N LEU A 133 -6.18 -5.26 -17.63
CA LEU A 133 -5.13 -6.20 -17.21
C LEU A 133 -5.24 -7.53 -17.97
N VAL A 134 -4.09 -8.15 -18.24
CA VAL A 134 -4.01 -9.45 -18.92
C VAL A 134 -3.59 -10.53 -17.91
N LYS A 135 -4.13 -11.75 -18.06
CA LYS A 135 -3.70 -12.89 -17.26
C LYS A 135 -2.33 -13.37 -17.75
N PHE A 136 -1.37 -13.42 -16.84
CA PHE A 136 -0.04 -13.97 -17.06
C PHE A 136 0.19 -15.20 -16.20
N TYR A 137 0.71 -16.27 -16.81
CA TYR A 137 1.05 -17.52 -16.15
C TYR A 137 2.57 -17.66 -16.19
N PRO A 138 3.32 -17.41 -15.09
CA PRO A 138 4.78 -17.44 -15.11
C PRO A 138 5.37 -18.79 -15.53
N THR A 139 4.58 -19.86 -15.37
CA THR A 139 4.95 -21.23 -15.75
C THR A 139 4.58 -21.59 -17.19
N GLY A 140 3.86 -20.72 -17.90
CA GLY A 140 3.28 -20.99 -19.22
C GLY A 140 2.05 -21.90 -19.21
N ASP A 141 1.62 -22.39 -18.04
CA ASP A 141 0.52 -23.34 -17.89
C ASP A 141 -0.76 -22.63 -17.41
N PRO A 142 -1.82 -22.55 -18.24
CA PRO A 142 -3.09 -21.91 -17.88
C PRO A 142 -3.83 -22.55 -16.70
N ALA A 143 -3.48 -23.79 -16.33
CA ALA A 143 -4.06 -24.47 -15.17
C ALA A 143 -3.37 -24.10 -13.84
N LYS A 144 -2.27 -23.34 -13.88
CA LYS A 144 -1.50 -22.92 -12.70
C LYS A 144 -1.78 -21.47 -12.30
N THR A 145 -1.05 -21.00 -11.30
CA THR A 145 -1.17 -19.64 -10.77
C THR A 145 -1.07 -18.59 -11.86
N SER A 146 -2.09 -17.74 -11.94
CA SER A 146 -2.17 -16.59 -12.85
C SER A 146 -2.04 -15.29 -12.08
N TYR A 147 -1.42 -14.29 -12.69
CA TYR A 147 -1.33 -12.92 -12.19
C TYR A 147 -2.00 -11.96 -13.19
N ASN A 148 -2.68 -10.94 -12.69
CA ASN A 148 -3.22 -9.88 -13.55
C ASN A 148 -2.13 -8.82 -13.72
N VAL A 149 -1.53 -8.79 -14.91
CA VAL A 149 -0.38 -7.95 -15.20
C VAL A 149 -0.70 -6.87 -16.22
N LYS A 150 0.10 -5.81 -16.21
CA LYS A 150 0.15 -4.81 -17.26
C LYS A 150 1.52 -4.85 -17.92
N LEU A 151 1.53 -4.69 -19.24
CA LEU A 151 2.75 -4.46 -20.00
C LEU A 151 3.28 -3.05 -19.69
N ILE A 152 4.48 -2.96 -19.14
CA ILE A 152 5.09 -1.71 -18.69
C ILE A 152 6.04 -1.16 -19.76
N THR A 153 6.86 -2.03 -20.33
CA THR A 153 7.85 -1.67 -21.33
C THR A 153 7.84 -2.71 -22.45
N MET A 154 7.83 -2.21 -23.69
CA MET A 154 8.11 -2.98 -24.89
C MET A 154 8.89 -2.06 -25.84
N PRO A 155 10.23 -2.12 -25.88
CA PRO A 155 11.01 -1.28 -26.77
C PRO A 155 10.74 -1.69 -28.21
N LEU A 156 10.38 -0.70 -29.04
CA LEU A 156 10.07 -0.86 -30.48
C LEU A 156 11.31 -1.18 -31.35
N GLN A 157 12.44 -1.59 -30.78
CA GLN A 157 13.68 -1.75 -31.54
C GLN A 157 13.76 -3.13 -32.21
N PHE A 158 13.46 -3.13 -33.51
CA PHE A 158 13.77 -4.24 -34.40
C PHE A 158 15.27 -4.24 -34.74
N TYR A 159 15.99 -5.29 -34.37
CA TYR A 159 17.24 -5.62 -35.05
C TYR A 159 16.89 -6.34 -36.37
N VAL A 160 17.23 -5.70 -37.48
CA VAL A 160 17.37 -6.30 -38.81
C VAL A 160 18.85 -6.05 -39.13
N GLU A 161 19.73 -7.02 -39.41
CA GLU A 161 19.66 -7.87 -40.59
C GLU A 161 20.76 -8.95 -40.57
N ASN A 162 20.40 -10.19 -40.90
CA ASN A 162 21.10 -10.94 -41.95
C ASN A 162 20.02 -11.21 -43.01
N GLN A 163 20.26 -10.84 -44.27
CA GLN A 163 19.27 -10.62 -45.34
C GLN A 163 18.42 -11.85 -45.77
N THR A 164 18.47 -12.95 -45.03
CA THR A 164 17.72 -14.18 -45.28
C THR A 164 16.87 -14.64 -44.08
N THR A 165 17.06 -14.08 -42.89
CA THR A 165 16.32 -14.51 -41.68
C THR A 165 15.98 -13.32 -40.80
N ARG A 166 14.69 -13.03 -40.64
CA ARG A 166 14.17 -12.06 -39.66
C ARG A 166 14.16 -12.72 -38.29
N GLN A 167 15.17 -12.44 -37.47
CA GLN A 167 15.26 -12.87 -36.07
C GLN A 167 15.47 -11.64 -35.20
N GLY A 168 14.60 -11.46 -34.20
CA GLY A 168 14.70 -10.35 -33.26
C GLY A 168 14.28 -10.78 -31.85
N TYR A 169 14.79 -10.05 -30.85
CA TYR A 169 14.39 -10.20 -29.45
C TYR A 169 13.64 -8.96 -29.02
N ILE A 170 12.48 -9.16 -28.38
CA ILE A 170 11.72 -8.10 -27.74
C ILE A 170 11.82 -8.34 -26.24
N GLU A 171 12.40 -7.38 -25.51
CA GLU A 171 12.37 -7.42 -24.05
C GLU A 171 11.03 -6.88 -23.56
N VAL A 172 10.32 -7.69 -22.77
CA VAL A 172 9.00 -7.38 -22.29
C VAL A 172 9.04 -7.32 -20.76
N ASP A 173 8.68 -6.15 -20.24
CA ASP A 173 8.49 -5.93 -18.81
C ASP A 173 7.00 -5.99 -18.49
N ILE A 174 6.62 -6.90 -17.61
CA ILE A 174 5.26 -6.98 -17.08
C ILE A 174 5.28 -6.85 -15.56
N GLN A 175 4.25 -6.21 -15.02
CA GLN A 175 4.12 -6.00 -13.59
C GLN A 175 2.72 -6.34 -13.14
N GLU A 176 2.61 -7.05 -12.01
CA GLU A 176 1.35 -7.23 -11.29
C GLU A 176 0.83 -5.86 -10.83
N VAL A 177 -0.44 -5.55 -11.14
CA VAL A 177 -1.00 -4.23 -10.78
C VAL A 177 -1.61 -4.22 -9.38
N PHE A 178 -2.10 -5.37 -8.92
CA PHE A 178 -2.65 -5.56 -7.57
C PHE A 178 -2.31 -6.96 -7.05
N ASN A 179 -1.74 -7.04 -5.86
CA ASN A 179 -1.60 -8.29 -5.10
C ASN A 179 -2.89 -8.46 -4.28
N GLY A 180 -3.70 -9.46 -4.63
CA GLY A 180 -5.02 -9.73 -4.06
C GLY A 180 -4.96 -10.46 -2.73
#